data_AF-A0A168B720-F1
#
_entry.id   AF-A0A168B720-F1
#
_cell.length_a   1.000
_cell.length_b   1.000
_cell.length_c   1.000
_cell.angle_alpha   90.00
_cell.angle_beta   90.00
_cell.angle_gamma   90.00
#
_symmetry.space_group_name_H-M   'P 1'
#
loop_
_entity.id
_entity.type
_entity.pdbx_description
1 polymer ?
#
loop_
_entity_poly.entity_id
_entity_poly.type
_entity_poly.pdbx_seq_one_letter_code
_entity_poly.pdbx_strand_id
1 'polypeptide(L)'
;MDKNSIEPENTRLTKTVEGSAPILHILQASAETSSATTELPGGDHGLTVRVAPGDHAAELFKVCASLQEAAKYTSNDTQVKILSEYVESFTTGSIDAYRKSQKTWATDLSPRVESIFGFVEPDIRETCGLEDEASIPDFIYYVYLTIGTKGIDALASFNAEDQSWGDQHARGSFAILRHLLEDGGCTIAVDHSEGNLHVRVDCSKILSHGKPSLGRLLLRLHVWRCAADSEACREFYGRLSAVDGPFEAWRQAAIAAWSNESSSLVQLEPGSKIVQPNTILEGDGRVVLKLYDASDEDIIQ
;
A
#
# COMPACT_ATOMS: atom_id res chain seq x y z
N MET A 1 0.42 21.25 -9.85
CA MET A 1 1.44 20.29 -10.33
C MET A 1 0.90 19.56 -11.57
N ASP A 2 -0.36 19.14 -11.55
CA ASP A 2 -1.09 18.41 -12.61
C ASP A 2 -0.99 19.05 -14.01
N LYS A 3 -1.19 20.37 -14.12
CA LYS A 3 -1.10 21.10 -15.41
C LYS A 3 0.29 21.05 -16.06
N ASN A 4 1.31 20.64 -15.32
CA ASN A 4 2.70 20.56 -15.78
C ASN A 4 3.23 19.12 -15.77
N SER A 5 2.35 18.09 -15.72
CA SER A 5 2.73 16.67 -15.64
C SER A 5 3.68 16.35 -14.47
N ILE A 6 3.48 17.02 -13.33
CA ILE A 6 4.20 16.74 -12.09
C ILE A 6 3.21 16.14 -11.11
N GLU A 7 3.60 15.04 -10.47
CA GLU A 7 2.74 14.25 -9.61
C GLU A 7 3.46 13.98 -8.26
N PRO A 8 2.73 13.78 -7.15
CA PRO A 8 3.34 13.58 -5.83
C PRO A 8 4.22 12.32 -5.72
N GLU A 9 3.99 11.30 -6.56
CA GLU A 9 4.61 9.97 -6.51
C GLU A 9 6.15 10.03 -6.51
N ASN A 10 6.73 10.89 -7.34
CA ASN A 10 8.18 11.02 -7.47
C ASN A 10 8.70 12.40 -7.05
N THR A 11 7.99 13.08 -6.14
CA THR A 11 8.38 14.41 -5.67
C THR A 11 8.41 14.52 -4.14
N ARG A 12 9.30 15.38 -3.65
CA ARG A 12 9.32 15.82 -2.24
C ARG A 12 9.14 17.34 -2.18
N LEU A 13 8.63 17.82 -1.04
CA LEU A 13 8.42 19.25 -0.82
C LEU A 13 9.37 19.75 0.26
N THR A 14 10.13 20.81 -0.05
CA THR A 14 10.92 21.54 0.94
C THR A 14 10.58 23.02 0.91
N LYS A 15 10.58 23.67 2.08
CA LYS A 15 10.27 25.09 2.21
C LYS A 15 11.51 25.88 2.62
N THR A 16 11.79 26.95 1.91
CA THR A 16 12.83 27.93 2.26
C THR A 16 12.19 29.30 2.47
N VAL A 17 12.94 30.22 3.08
CA VAL A 17 12.52 31.61 3.27
C VAL A 17 13.58 32.50 2.65
N GLU A 18 13.25 33.17 1.54
CA GLU A 18 14.09 34.21 0.95
C GLU A 18 13.51 35.57 1.36
N GLY A 19 14.17 36.25 2.30
CA GLY A 19 13.66 37.50 2.89
C GLY A 19 12.49 37.25 3.84
N SER A 20 11.29 37.72 3.48
CA SER A 20 10.03 37.55 4.25
C SER A 20 9.00 36.63 3.55
N ALA A 21 9.29 36.16 2.34
CA ALA A 21 8.37 35.34 1.56
C ALA A 21 8.78 33.85 1.62
N PRO A 22 7.85 32.93 1.92
CA PRO A 22 8.12 31.51 1.81
C PRO A 22 8.20 31.07 0.34
N ILE A 23 9.24 30.29 0.01
CA ILE A 23 9.40 29.64 -1.29
C ILE A 23 9.28 28.13 -1.09
N LEU A 24 8.46 27.51 -1.93
CA LEU A 24 8.28 26.06 -1.95
C LEU A 24 9.12 25.47 -3.09
N HIS A 25 9.96 24.49 -2.75
CA HIS A 25 10.75 23.72 -3.70
C HIS A 25 10.17 22.32 -3.81
N ILE A 26 9.74 21.96 -5.02
CA ILE A 26 9.36 20.60 -5.40
C ILE A 26 10.62 19.93 -5.92
N LEU A 27 11.16 19.00 -5.15
CA LEU A 27 12.32 18.18 -5.53
C LEU A 27 11.79 16.99 -6.33
N GLN A 28 12.12 16.92 -7.61
CA GLN A 28 11.70 15.85 -8.50
C GLN A 28 12.82 14.81 -8.61
N ALA A 29 12.46 13.54 -8.42
CA ALA A 29 13.41 12.44 -8.49
C ALA A 29 13.86 12.21 -9.94
N SER A 30 15.16 12.40 -10.20
CA SER A 30 15.77 12.19 -11.51
C SER A 30 17.29 12.00 -11.39
N ALA A 31 17.88 11.22 -12.30
CA ALA A 31 19.34 11.08 -12.39
C ALA A 31 20.00 12.34 -12.99
N GLU A 32 19.33 13.02 -13.91
CA GLU A 32 19.79 14.31 -14.42
C GLU A 32 19.59 15.40 -13.36
N THR A 33 20.63 16.19 -13.16
CA THR A 33 20.62 17.37 -12.28
C THR A 33 20.61 18.64 -13.11
N SER A 34 19.82 19.63 -12.71
CA SER A 34 19.83 20.96 -13.29
C SER A 34 19.92 22.02 -12.20
N SER A 35 20.76 23.03 -12.40
CA SER A 35 20.76 24.23 -11.55
C SER A 35 19.59 25.18 -11.86
N ALA A 36 18.94 25.00 -13.01
CA ALA A 36 17.77 25.77 -13.41
C ALA A 36 16.52 25.16 -12.79
N THR A 37 15.84 25.93 -11.94
CA THR A 37 14.52 25.57 -11.42
C THR A 37 13.42 26.12 -12.31
N THR A 38 12.39 25.33 -12.58
CA THR A 38 11.19 25.81 -13.28
C THR A 38 10.25 26.43 -12.26
N GLU A 39 9.96 27.73 -12.42
CA GLU A 39 8.96 28.40 -11.59
C GLU A 39 7.56 28.03 -12.05
N LEU A 40 6.76 27.50 -11.13
CA LEU A 40 5.34 27.24 -11.33
C LEU A 40 4.53 28.42 -10.79
N PRO A 41 3.43 28.80 -11.46
CA PRO A 41 2.52 29.80 -10.93
C PRO A 41 1.95 29.30 -9.59
N GLY A 42 2.23 29.97 -8.48
CA GLY A 42 1.82 29.52 -7.14
C GLY A 42 0.36 29.79 -6.78
N GLY A 43 -0.51 29.81 -7.80
CA GLY A 43 -1.96 29.97 -7.66
C GLY A 43 -2.38 31.27 -6.98
N ASP A 44 -3.60 31.27 -6.45
CA ASP A 44 -4.27 32.44 -5.85
C ASP A 44 -3.67 32.88 -4.50
N HIS A 45 -2.65 32.16 -4.00
CA HIS A 45 -2.05 32.37 -2.68
C HIS A 45 -0.74 33.19 -2.72
N GLY A 46 -0.27 33.58 -3.90
CA GLY A 46 0.93 34.44 -4.04
C GLY A 46 2.24 33.78 -3.59
N LEU A 47 2.28 32.45 -3.46
CA LEU A 47 3.48 31.69 -3.12
C LEU A 47 4.37 31.51 -4.36
N THR A 48 5.69 31.47 -4.17
CA THR A 48 6.59 31.06 -5.26
C THR A 48 6.85 29.56 -5.14
N VAL A 49 6.56 28.82 -6.21
CA VAL A 49 6.81 27.37 -6.28
C VAL A 49 7.86 27.12 -7.35
N ARG A 50 8.94 26.44 -6.99
CA ARG A 50 10.05 26.09 -7.90
C ARG A 50 10.20 24.58 -7.97
N VAL A 51 10.33 24.03 -9.16
CA VAL A 51 10.61 22.60 -9.37
C VAL A 51 12.10 22.45 -9.65
N ALA A 52 12.76 21.56 -8.93
CA ALA A 52 14.17 21.24 -9.07
C ALA A 52 14.34 19.75 -9.34
N PRO A 53 14.91 19.34 -10.49
CA PRO A 53 15.25 17.95 -10.75
C PRO A 53 16.52 17.56 -9.97
N GLY A 54 16.79 16.26 -9.88
CA GLY A 54 18.02 15.71 -9.33
C GLY A 54 17.87 15.11 -7.93
N ASP A 55 16.64 14.92 -7.45
CA ASP A 55 16.45 14.23 -6.18
C ASP A 55 16.87 12.77 -6.31
N HIS A 56 17.67 12.26 -5.36
CA HIS A 56 18.28 10.91 -5.41
C HIS A 56 19.08 10.61 -6.70
N ALA A 57 19.70 11.63 -7.32
CA ALA A 57 20.35 11.48 -8.62
C ALA A 57 21.47 10.41 -8.65
N ALA A 58 22.26 10.29 -7.58
CA ALA A 58 23.36 9.33 -7.52
C ALA A 58 22.86 7.88 -7.48
N GLU A 59 21.77 7.63 -6.73
CA GLU A 59 21.11 6.34 -6.65
C GLU A 59 20.42 6.00 -7.97
N LEU A 60 19.66 6.95 -8.53
CA LEU A 60 18.96 6.77 -9.80
C LEU A 60 19.91 6.54 -10.97
N PHE A 61 21.11 7.13 -10.95
CA PHE A 61 22.14 6.83 -11.94
C PHE A 61 22.57 5.35 -11.90
N LYS A 62 22.77 4.77 -10.72
CA LYS A 62 23.10 3.35 -10.55
C LYS A 62 21.94 2.44 -10.98
N VAL A 63 20.71 2.85 -10.68
CA VAL A 63 19.50 2.17 -11.13
C VAL A 63 19.43 2.15 -12.65
N CYS A 64 19.58 3.30 -13.32
CA CYS A 64 19.57 3.38 -14.78
C CYS A 64 20.66 2.51 -15.42
N ALA A 65 21.88 2.52 -14.86
CA ALA A 65 22.96 1.67 -15.34
C ALA A 65 22.62 0.17 -15.21
N SER A 66 22.01 -0.23 -14.10
CA SER A 66 21.59 -1.62 -13.87
C SER A 66 20.46 -2.05 -14.81
N LEU A 67 19.47 -1.17 -15.05
CA LEU A 67 18.38 -1.42 -16.00
C LEU A 67 18.88 -1.52 -17.45
N GLN A 68 19.85 -0.69 -17.83
CA GLN A 68 20.50 -0.78 -19.14
C GLN A 68 21.27 -2.08 -19.32
N GLU A 69 21.94 -2.58 -18.26
CA GLU A 69 22.60 -3.88 -18.30
C GLU A 69 21.57 -5.02 -18.40
N ALA A 70 20.49 -4.96 -17.62
CA ALA A 70 19.39 -5.93 -17.64
C ALA A 70 18.72 -6.04 -19.03
N ALA A 71 18.65 -4.94 -19.79
CA ALA A 71 18.06 -4.92 -21.13
C ALA A 71 18.70 -5.94 -22.09
N LYS A 72 19.98 -6.28 -21.88
CA LYS A 72 20.72 -7.27 -22.68
C LYS A 72 20.26 -8.72 -22.46
N TYR A 73 19.54 -8.99 -21.37
CA TYR A 73 19.14 -10.34 -20.94
C TYR A 73 17.61 -10.55 -20.97
N THR A 74 16.90 -9.61 -21.60
CA THR A 74 15.43 -9.68 -21.72
C THR A 74 14.99 -10.85 -22.60
N SER A 75 13.81 -11.39 -22.30
CA SER A 75 13.26 -12.53 -23.02
C SER A 75 12.46 -12.13 -24.27
N ASN A 76 12.09 -10.85 -24.40
CA ASN A 76 11.30 -10.33 -25.51
C ASN A 76 11.47 -8.80 -25.69
N ASP A 77 11.03 -8.29 -26.84
CA ASP A 77 11.11 -6.86 -27.19
C ASP A 77 10.25 -5.98 -26.27
N THR A 78 9.17 -6.53 -25.71
CA THR A 78 8.32 -5.82 -24.75
C THR A 78 9.12 -5.46 -23.50
N GLN A 79 9.93 -6.38 -22.97
CA GLN A 79 10.82 -6.14 -21.82
C GLN A 79 11.93 -5.15 -22.14
N VAL A 80 12.53 -5.20 -23.33
CA VAL A 80 13.49 -4.17 -23.77
C VAL A 80 12.83 -2.79 -23.70
N LYS A 81 11.60 -2.68 -24.21
CA LYS A 81 10.84 -1.43 -24.23
C LYS A 81 10.49 -0.95 -22.82
N ILE A 82 10.01 -1.84 -21.94
CA ILE A 82 9.72 -1.52 -20.52
C ILE A 82 10.95 -0.93 -19.84
N LEU A 83 12.11 -1.59 -19.97
CA LEU A 83 13.35 -1.13 -19.35
C LEU A 83 13.82 0.22 -19.93
N SER A 84 13.68 0.43 -21.24
CA SER A 84 14.01 1.72 -21.85
C SER A 84 13.12 2.87 -21.35
N GLU A 85 11.83 2.60 -21.12
CA GLU A 85 10.85 3.57 -20.60
C GLU A 85 11.08 3.86 -19.11
N TYR A 86 11.51 2.86 -18.33
CA TYR A 86 12.00 3.07 -16.96
C TYR A 86 13.25 3.94 -16.92
N VAL A 87 14.25 3.66 -17.77
CA VAL A 87 15.46 4.47 -17.86
C VAL A 87 15.13 5.91 -18.24
N GLU A 88 14.23 6.14 -19.21
CA GLU A 88 13.76 7.48 -19.58
C GLU A 88 13.11 8.18 -18.38
N SER A 89 12.23 7.50 -17.65
CA SER A 89 11.56 8.05 -16.47
C SER A 89 12.54 8.41 -15.36
N PHE A 90 13.44 7.51 -14.97
CA PHE A 90 14.38 7.76 -13.87
C PHE A 90 15.50 8.73 -14.25
N THR A 91 15.87 8.82 -15.52
CA THR A 91 16.83 9.81 -15.98
C THR A 91 16.24 11.22 -15.95
N THR A 92 15.00 11.39 -16.44
CA THR A 92 14.37 12.71 -16.64
C THR A 92 13.43 13.15 -15.51
N GLY A 93 12.98 12.22 -14.67
CA GLY A 93 11.90 12.42 -13.71
C GLY A 93 10.49 12.39 -14.32
N SER A 94 10.34 11.98 -15.59
CA SER A 94 9.06 11.97 -16.31
C SER A 94 8.11 10.88 -15.79
N ILE A 95 7.00 11.31 -15.18
CA ILE A 95 5.92 10.42 -14.76
C ILE A 95 5.13 9.85 -15.96
N ASP A 96 5.09 10.57 -17.08
CA ASP A 96 4.43 10.11 -18.29
C ASP A 96 5.21 8.95 -18.94
N ALA A 97 6.55 9.02 -18.91
CA ALA A 97 7.41 7.89 -19.30
C ALA A 97 7.20 6.68 -18.38
N TYR A 98 7.03 6.90 -17.07
CA TYR A 98 6.69 5.85 -16.11
C TYR A 98 5.32 5.21 -16.41
N ARG A 99 4.28 6.01 -16.61
CA ARG A 99 2.93 5.51 -16.96
C ARG A 99 2.94 4.74 -18.28
N LYS A 100 3.78 5.15 -19.23
CA LYS A 100 4.00 4.44 -20.48
C LYS A 100 4.64 3.08 -20.23
N SER A 101 5.66 2.99 -19.38
CA SER A 101 6.28 1.72 -18.99
C SER A 101 5.28 0.76 -18.34
N GLN A 102 4.40 1.26 -17.45
CA GLN A 102 3.35 0.44 -16.83
C GLN A 102 2.35 -0.10 -17.86
N LYS A 103 1.98 0.71 -18.86
CA LYS A 103 1.10 0.25 -19.96
C LYS A 103 1.77 -0.82 -20.81
N THR A 104 3.05 -0.65 -21.12
CA THR A 104 3.82 -1.65 -21.87
C THR A 104 3.97 -2.94 -21.05
N TRP A 105 4.27 -2.82 -19.75
CA TRP A 105 4.38 -3.93 -18.80
C TRP A 105 3.11 -4.77 -18.72
N ALA A 106 1.93 -4.14 -18.65
CA ALA A 106 0.65 -4.85 -18.65
C ALA A 106 0.40 -5.72 -19.90
N THR A 107 1.19 -5.55 -20.97
CA THR A 107 1.11 -6.37 -22.19
C THR A 107 2.11 -7.53 -22.23
N ASP A 108 3.09 -7.59 -21.31
CA ASP A 108 4.02 -8.71 -21.17
C ASP A 108 3.35 -9.83 -20.35
N LEU A 109 2.66 -10.74 -21.04
CA LEU A 109 1.83 -11.75 -20.38
C LEU A 109 2.67 -12.96 -19.95
N SER A 110 2.60 -13.28 -18.66
CA SER A 110 3.23 -14.46 -18.04
C SER A 110 4.75 -14.56 -18.28
N PRO A 111 5.54 -13.51 -17.99
CA PRO A 111 6.98 -13.58 -18.09
C PRO A 111 7.55 -14.57 -17.07
N ARG A 112 8.65 -15.24 -17.42
CA ARG A 112 9.34 -16.16 -16.49
C ARG A 112 9.95 -15.44 -15.30
N VAL A 113 10.38 -14.21 -15.50
CA VAL A 113 10.90 -13.30 -14.47
C VAL A 113 10.06 -12.05 -14.56
N GLU A 114 9.22 -11.84 -13.54
CA GLU A 114 8.33 -10.70 -13.44
C GLU A 114 8.99 -9.60 -12.60
N SER A 115 8.82 -8.33 -13.00
CA SER A 115 9.37 -7.21 -12.26
C SER A 115 8.54 -5.94 -12.43
N ILE A 116 8.17 -5.32 -11.31
CA ILE A 116 7.63 -3.97 -11.24
C ILE A 116 8.58 -3.13 -10.39
N PHE A 117 8.90 -1.93 -10.86
CA PHE A 117 9.94 -1.11 -10.25
C PHE A 117 9.65 0.38 -10.44
N GLY A 118 9.76 1.17 -9.38
CA GLY A 118 9.61 2.63 -9.41
C GLY A 118 8.93 3.20 -8.16
N PHE A 119 8.45 4.43 -8.27
CA PHE A 119 7.65 5.10 -7.24
C PHE A 119 6.20 4.62 -7.35
N VAL A 120 5.96 3.36 -6.98
CA VAL A 120 4.72 2.61 -7.30
C VAL A 120 3.56 2.93 -6.36
N GLU A 121 3.81 3.07 -5.06
CA GLU A 121 2.75 3.23 -4.06
C GLU A 121 2.77 4.60 -3.39
N PRO A 122 1.70 5.39 -3.49
CA PRO A 122 1.31 6.34 -2.44
C PRO A 122 0.42 5.71 -1.37
N ASP A 123 -0.26 4.59 -1.66
CA ASP A 123 -1.06 3.73 -0.76
C ASP A 123 -1.92 2.85 -1.67
N ILE A 124 -1.59 1.56 -1.90
CA ILE A 124 -2.54 0.41 -2.01
C ILE A 124 -1.71 -0.88 -2.17
N ARG A 125 -2.08 -1.97 -1.48
CA ARG A 125 -2.61 -3.18 -2.19
C ARG A 125 -3.22 -4.29 -1.33
N GLU A 126 -4.33 -4.79 -1.85
CA GLU A 126 -4.88 -6.15 -1.66
C GLU A 126 -4.15 -7.14 -2.59
N THR A 127 -4.07 -8.42 -2.20
CA THR A 127 -4.48 -9.58 -3.02
C THR A 127 -4.60 -10.83 -2.14
N CYS A 128 -5.66 -11.63 -2.30
CA CYS A 128 -5.66 -13.05 -1.94
C CYS A 128 -6.32 -13.82 -3.10
N GLY A 129 -5.53 -14.63 -3.80
CA GLY A 129 -6.00 -15.62 -4.77
C GLY A 129 -5.86 -17.01 -4.17
N LEU A 130 -6.86 -17.87 -4.35
CA LEU A 130 -6.74 -19.30 -4.11
C LEU A 130 -7.61 -20.06 -5.13
N GLU A 131 -6.98 -21.03 -5.77
CA GLU A 131 -7.58 -22.05 -6.63
C GLU A 131 -7.59 -23.36 -5.83
N ASP A 132 -8.77 -23.82 -5.40
CA ASP A 132 -9.09 -25.25 -5.19
C ASP A 132 -10.57 -25.40 -4.79
N GLU A 133 -11.33 -26.19 -5.55
CA GLU A 133 -12.80 -26.23 -5.51
C GLU A 133 -13.38 -27.16 -4.41
N ALA A 134 -12.52 -27.85 -3.65
CA ALA A 134 -12.92 -28.92 -2.72
C ALA A 134 -13.14 -28.48 -1.25
N SER A 135 -12.88 -27.22 -0.88
CA SER A 135 -13.02 -26.72 0.50
C SER A 135 -13.82 -25.40 0.62
N ILE A 136 -14.57 -25.04 -0.42
CA ILE A 136 -15.24 -23.72 -0.55
C ILE A 136 -16.10 -23.34 0.68
N PRO A 137 -16.90 -24.22 1.31
CA PRO A 137 -17.68 -23.85 2.49
C PRO A 137 -16.81 -23.47 3.70
N ASP A 138 -15.73 -24.21 3.94
CA ASP A 138 -14.79 -23.96 5.04
C ASP A 138 -13.94 -22.73 4.76
N PHE A 139 -13.58 -22.50 3.50
CA PHE A 139 -12.88 -21.30 3.07
C PHE A 139 -13.72 -20.04 3.25
N ILE A 140 -14.99 -20.06 2.80
CA ILE A 140 -15.90 -18.92 2.97
C ILE A 140 -16.09 -18.63 4.47
N TYR A 141 -16.29 -19.67 5.29
CA TYR A 141 -16.35 -19.50 6.74
C TYR A 141 -15.06 -18.85 7.29
N TYR A 142 -13.90 -19.35 6.88
CA TYR A 142 -12.60 -18.81 7.27
C TYR A 142 -12.40 -17.34 6.86
N VAL A 143 -12.88 -16.94 5.69
CA VAL A 143 -12.85 -15.54 5.24
C VAL A 143 -13.66 -14.65 6.18
N TYR A 144 -14.89 -15.05 6.54
CA TYR A 144 -15.72 -14.27 7.48
C TYR A 144 -15.12 -14.24 8.89
N LEU A 145 -14.54 -15.35 9.34
CA LEU A 145 -13.83 -15.41 10.62
C LEU A 145 -12.63 -14.46 10.62
N THR A 146 -11.86 -14.46 9.54
CA THR A 146 -10.71 -13.57 9.34
C THR A 146 -11.11 -12.10 9.30
N ILE A 147 -12.23 -11.75 8.66
CA ILE A 147 -12.77 -10.37 8.70
C ILE A 147 -13.05 -9.95 10.14
N GLY A 148 -13.65 -10.84 10.93
CA GLY A 148 -13.94 -10.58 12.34
C GLY A 148 -12.69 -10.42 13.19
N THR A 149 -11.75 -11.36 13.11
CA THR A 149 -10.52 -11.33 13.93
C THR A 149 -9.61 -10.16 13.54
N LYS A 150 -9.32 -9.99 12.24
CA LYS A 150 -8.52 -8.85 11.76
C LYS A 150 -9.16 -7.51 12.06
N GLY A 151 -10.49 -7.40 11.97
CA GLY A 151 -11.19 -6.16 12.30
C GLY A 151 -11.06 -5.78 13.78
N ILE A 152 -11.02 -6.76 14.69
CA ILE A 152 -10.75 -6.53 16.11
C ILE A 152 -9.28 -6.21 16.34
N ASP A 153 -8.37 -7.01 15.81
CA ASP A 153 -6.92 -6.82 15.97
C ASP A 153 -6.48 -5.45 15.44
N ALA A 154 -7.10 -4.98 14.37
CA ALA A 154 -6.88 -3.66 13.80
C ALA A 154 -7.03 -2.53 14.83
N LEU A 155 -7.95 -2.65 15.79
CA LEU A 155 -8.16 -1.63 16.83
C LEU A 155 -6.89 -1.33 17.60
N ALA A 156 -5.97 -2.30 17.78
CA ALA A 156 -4.71 -2.07 18.47
C ALA A 156 -3.82 -1.02 17.80
N SER A 157 -3.97 -0.80 16.49
CA SER A 157 -3.24 0.21 15.70
C SER A 157 -3.88 1.61 15.71
N PHE A 158 -5.07 1.76 16.30
CA PHE A 158 -5.77 3.05 16.36
C PHE A 158 -5.18 3.94 17.46
N ASN A 159 -4.82 5.17 17.09
CA ASN A 159 -4.35 6.20 18.01
C ASN A 159 -5.55 6.98 18.55
N ALA A 160 -5.87 6.75 19.82
CA ALA A 160 -7.01 7.40 20.50
C ALA A 160 -6.77 8.86 20.85
N GLU A 161 -5.52 9.32 21.01
CA GLU A 161 -5.21 10.72 21.31
C GLU A 161 -5.47 11.60 20.09
N ASP A 162 -4.99 11.17 18.92
CA ASP A 162 -5.12 11.90 17.66
C ASP A 162 -6.41 11.57 16.89
N GLN A 163 -7.20 10.60 17.39
CA GLN A 163 -8.38 10.06 16.72
C GLN A 163 -8.08 9.64 15.26
N SER A 164 -6.94 8.99 15.07
CA SER A 164 -6.39 8.70 13.74
C SER A 164 -5.90 7.25 13.61
N TRP A 165 -5.90 6.77 12.38
CA TRP A 165 -5.40 5.46 12.01
C TRP A 165 -4.02 5.61 11.38
N GLY A 166 -3.02 4.93 11.94
CA GLY A 166 -1.67 4.86 11.34
C GLY A 166 -1.58 3.84 10.20
N ASP A 167 -2.40 2.79 10.23
CA ASP A 167 -2.49 1.74 9.22
C ASP A 167 -3.86 1.77 8.51
N GLN A 168 -3.84 1.96 7.19
CA GLN A 168 -5.06 2.05 6.38
C GLN A 168 -5.76 0.69 6.16
N HIS A 169 -5.02 -0.41 6.18
CA HIS A 169 -5.59 -1.76 6.12
C HIS A 169 -6.25 -2.12 7.44
N ALA A 170 -5.65 -1.73 8.56
CA ALA A 170 -6.29 -1.86 9.85
C ALA A 170 -7.61 -1.06 9.88
N ARG A 171 -7.56 0.20 9.43
CA ARG A 171 -8.75 1.05 9.28
C ARG A 171 -9.83 0.38 8.42
N GLY A 172 -9.45 -0.17 7.27
CA GLY A 172 -10.36 -0.86 6.36
C GLY A 172 -10.92 -2.15 6.93
N SER A 173 -10.10 -2.95 7.60
CA SER A 173 -10.50 -4.20 8.25
C SER A 173 -11.55 -3.94 9.33
N PHE A 174 -11.32 -2.92 10.16
CA PHE A 174 -12.30 -2.51 11.17
C PHE A 174 -13.58 -1.95 10.52
N ALA A 175 -13.48 -1.14 9.48
CA ALA A 175 -14.65 -0.60 8.78
C ALA A 175 -15.53 -1.69 8.14
N ILE A 176 -14.92 -2.74 7.57
CA ILE A 176 -15.64 -3.89 7.02
C ILE A 176 -16.33 -4.68 8.14
N LEU A 177 -15.63 -4.94 9.25
CA LEU A 177 -16.22 -5.59 10.42
C LEU A 177 -17.42 -4.79 10.94
N ARG A 178 -17.26 -3.49 11.17
CA ARG A 178 -18.34 -2.61 11.65
C ARG A 178 -19.54 -2.63 10.70
N HIS A 179 -19.31 -2.59 9.39
CA HIS A 179 -20.40 -2.69 8.41
C HIS A 179 -21.14 -4.04 8.51
N LEU A 180 -20.44 -5.16 8.69
CA LEU A 180 -21.07 -6.47 8.88
C LEU A 180 -21.81 -6.60 10.21
N LEU A 181 -21.34 -5.94 11.28
CA LEU A 181 -22.06 -5.88 12.55
C LEU A 181 -23.36 -5.07 12.43
N GLU A 182 -23.34 -3.96 11.68
CA GLU A 182 -24.51 -3.08 11.49
C GLU A 182 -25.53 -3.63 10.48
N ASP A 183 -25.07 -4.19 9.35
CA ASP A 183 -25.91 -4.51 8.17
C ASP A 183 -25.87 -6.00 7.77
N GLY A 184 -25.03 -6.80 8.43
CA GLY A 184 -24.81 -8.22 8.09
C GLY A 184 -25.80 -9.21 8.68
N GLY A 185 -26.89 -8.76 9.31
CA GLY A 185 -27.96 -9.65 9.81
C GLY A 185 -27.52 -10.65 10.88
N CYS A 186 -26.55 -10.27 11.72
CA CYS A 186 -25.88 -11.15 12.69
C CYS A 186 -25.14 -12.34 12.04
N THR A 187 -24.63 -12.17 10.81
CA THR A 187 -23.70 -13.15 10.20
C THR A 187 -22.39 -13.21 10.98
N ILE A 188 -21.91 -12.05 11.47
CA ILE A 188 -20.81 -11.94 12.41
C ILE A 188 -21.35 -11.31 13.70
N ALA A 189 -20.92 -11.82 14.84
CA ALA A 189 -21.13 -11.22 16.15
C ALA A 189 -19.80 -11.23 16.92
N VAL A 190 -19.63 -10.25 17.81
CA VAL A 190 -18.47 -10.17 18.70
C VAL A 190 -18.98 -10.07 20.13
N ASP A 191 -18.66 -11.08 20.92
CA ASP A 191 -18.99 -11.14 22.33
C ASP A 191 -17.79 -10.65 23.14
N HIS A 192 -18.00 -9.68 24.04
CA HIS A 192 -16.99 -9.18 24.96
C HIS A 192 -17.26 -9.73 26.37
N SER A 193 -16.42 -10.63 26.85
CA SER A 193 -16.54 -11.27 28.16
C SER A 193 -15.19 -11.34 28.86
N GLU A 194 -15.14 -10.92 30.12
CA GLU A 194 -13.95 -11.04 30.98
C GLU A 194 -12.67 -10.43 30.38
N GLY A 195 -12.79 -9.37 29.56
CA GLY A 195 -11.66 -8.73 28.89
C GLY A 195 -11.19 -9.44 27.61
N ASN A 196 -11.85 -10.54 27.21
CA ASN A 196 -11.61 -11.25 25.96
C ASN A 196 -12.70 -10.94 24.92
N LEU A 197 -12.30 -10.91 23.65
CA LEU A 197 -13.21 -10.72 22.52
C LEU A 197 -13.34 -12.02 21.73
N HIS A 198 -14.57 -12.49 21.56
CA HIS A 198 -14.86 -13.71 20.81
C HIS A 198 -15.64 -13.39 19.54
N VAL A 199 -15.03 -13.68 18.39
CA VAL A 199 -15.69 -13.58 17.08
C VAL A 199 -16.52 -14.84 16.84
N ARG A 200 -17.78 -14.65 16.48
CA ARG A 200 -18.70 -15.72 16.09
C ARG A 200 -19.23 -15.47 14.71
N VAL A 201 -19.20 -16.51 13.87
CA VAL A 201 -19.72 -16.48 12.50
C VAL A 201 -20.84 -17.50 12.38
N ASP A 202 -22.00 -17.07 11.90
CA ASP A 202 -23.13 -17.95 11.57
C ASP A 202 -23.06 -18.38 10.11
N CYS A 203 -22.59 -19.62 9.88
CA CYS A 203 -22.43 -20.19 8.54
C CYS A 203 -23.72 -20.17 7.71
N SER A 204 -24.89 -20.30 8.36
CA SER A 204 -26.18 -20.33 7.67
C SER A 204 -26.56 -18.98 7.06
N LYS A 205 -25.97 -17.89 7.58
CA LYS A 205 -26.26 -16.51 7.18
C LYS A 205 -25.24 -15.92 6.22
N ILE A 206 -24.11 -16.58 6.00
CA ILE A 206 -23.05 -16.05 5.13
C ILE A 206 -23.59 -15.74 3.72
N LEU A 207 -24.22 -16.72 3.06
CA LEU A 207 -24.69 -16.54 1.68
C LEU A 207 -25.95 -15.65 1.61
N SER A 208 -26.80 -15.70 2.63
CA SER A 208 -28.11 -15.04 2.63
C SER A 208 -28.05 -13.58 3.12
N HIS A 209 -27.18 -13.25 4.06
CA HIS A 209 -27.09 -11.93 4.70
C HIS A 209 -25.69 -11.32 4.57
N GLY A 210 -24.65 -12.09 4.89
CA GLY A 210 -23.26 -11.62 4.86
C GLY A 210 -22.82 -11.15 3.47
N LYS A 211 -22.98 -11.99 2.44
CA LYS A 211 -22.56 -11.68 1.07
C LYS A 211 -23.33 -10.49 0.47
N PRO A 212 -24.68 -10.43 0.58
CA PRO A 212 -25.42 -9.25 0.16
C PRO A 212 -25.02 -7.96 0.91
N SER A 213 -24.69 -8.05 2.20
CA SER A 213 -24.23 -6.89 2.98
C SER A 213 -22.90 -6.33 2.47
N LEU A 214 -21.90 -7.20 2.25
CA LEU A 214 -20.63 -6.80 1.63
C LEU A 214 -20.85 -6.26 0.21
N GLY A 215 -21.76 -6.87 -0.57
CA GLY A 215 -22.13 -6.39 -1.89
C GLY A 215 -22.68 -4.96 -1.87
N ARG A 216 -23.51 -4.61 -0.87
CA ARG A 216 -24.01 -3.23 -0.70
C ARG A 216 -22.90 -2.25 -0.32
N LEU A 217 -21.98 -2.64 0.55
CA LEU A 217 -20.81 -1.83 0.92
C LEU A 217 -19.96 -1.51 -0.31
N LEU A 218 -19.54 -2.55 -1.03
CA LEU A 218 -18.70 -2.43 -2.21
C LEU A 218 -19.38 -1.62 -3.32
N LEU A 219 -20.67 -1.84 -3.55
CA LEU A 219 -21.43 -1.09 -4.55
C LEU A 219 -21.47 0.40 -4.23
N ARG A 220 -21.71 0.79 -2.96
CA ARG A 220 -21.71 2.22 -2.57
C ARG A 220 -20.35 2.86 -2.77
N LEU A 221 -19.29 2.22 -2.26
CA LEU A 221 -17.92 2.69 -2.40
C LEU A 221 -17.51 2.84 -3.88
N HIS A 222 -17.91 1.87 -4.71
CA HIS A 222 -17.62 1.90 -6.15
C HIS A 222 -18.36 3.04 -6.86
N VAL A 223 -19.65 3.24 -6.57
CA VAL A 223 -20.43 4.35 -7.15
C VAL A 223 -19.81 5.70 -6.81
N TRP A 224 -19.45 5.95 -5.56
CA TRP A 224 -18.81 7.22 -5.17
C TRP A 224 -17.43 7.39 -5.80
N ARG A 225 -16.64 6.33 -5.91
CA ARG A 225 -15.35 6.35 -6.63
C ARG A 225 -15.54 6.75 -8.10
N CYS A 226 -16.52 6.18 -8.78
CA CYS A 226 -16.82 6.49 -10.19
C CYS A 226 -17.40 7.89 -10.38
N ALA A 227 -18.20 8.36 -9.42
CA ALA A 227 -18.80 9.70 -9.45
C ALA A 227 -17.84 10.81 -8.96
N ALA A 228 -16.63 10.45 -8.49
CA ALA A 228 -15.70 11.34 -7.79
C ALA A 228 -16.32 12.07 -6.59
N ASP A 229 -17.30 11.45 -5.93
CA ASP A 229 -18.01 12.01 -4.77
C ASP A 229 -17.24 11.74 -3.48
N SER A 230 -16.22 12.57 -3.25
CA SER A 230 -15.34 12.44 -2.09
C SER A 230 -16.00 12.83 -0.76
N GLU A 231 -17.04 13.67 -0.80
CA GLU A 231 -17.72 14.15 0.41
C GLU A 231 -18.58 13.06 1.03
N ALA A 232 -19.47 12.46 0.23
CA ALA A 232 -20.33 11.36 0.68
C ALA A 232 -19.50 10.13 1.11
N CYS A 233 -18.43 9.82 0.36
CA CYS A 233 -17.53 8.71 0.71
C CYS A 233 -16.83 8.96 2.06
N ARG A 234 -16.32 10.18 2.28
CA ARG A 234 -15.61 10.52 3.52
C ARG A 234 -16.54 10.48 4.74
N GLU A 235 -17.76 10.97 4.62
CA GLU A 235 -18.76 10.92 5.70
C GLU A 235 -19.09 9.45 6.06
N PHE A 236 -19.45 8.65 5.05
CA PHE A 236 -19.83 7.26 5.26
C PHE A 236 -18.69 6.40 5.82
N TYR A 237 -17.50 6.49 5.20
CA TYR A 237 -16.33 5.71 5.61
C TYR A 237 -15.77 6.21 6.94
N GLY A 238 -15.82 7.51 7.21
CA GLY A 238 -15.48 8.12 8.49
C GLY A 238 -16.27 7.48 9.64
N ARG A 239 -17.60 7.39 9.49
CA ARG A 239 -18.47 6.73 10.46
C ARG A 239 -18.15 5.24 10.65
N LEU A 240 -17.88 4.50 9.57
CA LEU A 240 -17.51 3.09 9.67
C LEU A 240 -16.15 2.86 10.32
N SER A 241 -15.23 3.81 10.19
CA SER A 241 -13.88 3.70 10.76
C SER A 241 -13.71 4.37 12.14
N ALA A 242 -14.77 4.95 12.70
CA ALA A 242 -14.72 5.61 14.00
C ALA A 242 -14.62 4.57 15.13
N VAL A 243 -13.72 4.78 16.09
CA VAL A 243 -13.57 3.93 17.27
C VAL A 243 -14.27 4.61 18.45
N ASP A 244 -15.59 4.45 18.51
CA ASP A 244 -16.45 5.10 19.50
C ASP A 244 -17.30 4.09 20.28
N GLY A 245 -17.82 4.51 21.44
CA GLY A 245 -18.70 3.71 22.28
C GLY A 245 -18.08 2.36 22.70
N PRO A 246 -18.71 1.21 22.38
CA PRO A 246 -18.21 -0.10 22.80
C PRO A 246 -16.86 -0.47 22.18
N PHE A 247 -16.48 0.14 21.04
CA PHE A 247 -15.26 -0.18 20.34
C PHE A 247 -13.99 0.31 21.07
N GLU A 248 -14.09 1.33 21.93
CA GLU A 248 -12.93 1.72 22.76
C GLU A 248 -12.63 0.65 23.81
N ALA A 249 -13.65 0.03 24.40
CA ALA A 249 -13.44 -1.10 25.31
C ALA A 249 -12.80 -2.29 24.57
N TRP A 250 -13.19 -2.53 23.31
CA TRP A 250 -12.59 -3.57 22.48
C TRP A 250 -11.14 -3.24 22.11
N ARG A 251 -10.83 -1.97 21.88
CA ARG A 251 -9.46 -1.49 21.64
C ARG A 251 -8.54 -1.83 22.81
N GLN A 252 -8.97 -1.55 24.04
CA GLN A 252 -8.20 -1.87 25.24
C GLN A 252 -7.97 -3.37 25.38
N ALA A 253 -8.99 -4.19 25.11
CA ALA A 253 -8.87 -5.64 25.10
C ALA A 253 -7.90 -6.14 24.02
N ALA A 254 -7.95 -5.58 22.81
CA ALA A 254 -7.03 -5.92 21.73
C ALA A 254 -5.57 -5.58 22.08
N ILE A 255 -5.31 -4.39 22.64
CA ILE A 255 -3.97 -3.98 23.09
C ILE A 255 -3.43 -4.91 24.20
N ALA A 256 -4.29 -5.27 25.15
CA ALA A 256 -3.94 -6.22 26.21
C ALA A 256 -3.63 -7.62 25.64
N ALA A 257 -4.40 -8.09 24.66
CA ALA A 257 -4.16 -9.38 24.00
C ALA A 257 -2.85 -9.40 23.20
N TRP A 258 -2.51 -8.30 22.51
CA TRP A 258 -1.23 -8.12 21.83
C TRP A 258 -0.04 -8.13 22.80
N SER A 259 -0.20 -7.51 23.97
CA SER A 259 0.86 -7.46 25.00
C SER A 259 1.13 -8.82 25.65
N ASN A 260 0.19 -9.76 25.56
CA ASN A 260 0.23 -11.06 26.22
C ASN A 260 0.42 -12.25 25.25
N GLU A 261 0.90 -12.00 24.01
CA GLU A 261 1.17 -13.03 22.97
C GLU A 261 -0.01 -13.99 22.67
N SER A 262 -1.24 -13.63 23.05
CA SER A 262 -2.41 -14.52 22.99
C SER A 262 -3.30 -14.30 21.74
N SER A 263 -2.89 -13.43 20.81
CA SER A 263 -3.60 -13.24 19.54
C SER A 263 -3.31 -14.39 18.58
N SER A 264 -4.35 -14.95 17.95
CA SER A 264 -4.26 -16.04 16.99
C SER A 264 -3.53 -15.69 15.68
N LEU A 265 -3.10 -14.43 15.49
CA LEU A 265 -2.32 -13.95 14.35
C LEU A 265 -0.81 -13.86 14.61
N VAL A 266 -0.26 -14.59 15.59
CA VAL A 266 1.21 -14.80 15.65
C VAL A 266 1.64 -15.65 14.44
N GLN A 267 1.81 -15.01 13.29
CA GLN A 267 2.68 -15.51 12.23
C GLN A 267 3.89 -14.60 12.02
N LEU A 268 3.80 -13.32 12.40
CA LEU A 268 4.93 -12.41 12.46
C LEU A 268 4.70 -11.50 13.67
N GLU A 269 5.53 -11.65 14.70
CA GLU A 269 5.58 -10.69 15.81
C GLU A 269 5.76 -9.27 15.26
N PRO A 270 5.14 -8.23 15.87
CA PRO A 270 5.37 -6.85 15.47
C PRO A 270 6.88 -6.56 15.52
N GLY A 271 7.48 -6.26 14.36
CA GLY A 271 8.92 -6.08 14.21
C GLY A 271 9.68 -7.30 13.65
N SER A 272 8.99 -8.38 13.27
CA SER A 272 9.59 -9.51 12.55
C SER A 272 10.23 -9.02 11.26
N LYS A 273 11.49 -9.38 11.06
CA LYS A 273 12.27 -8.99 9.90
C LYS A 273 12.39 -10.16 8.94
N ILE A 274 12.42 -9.88 7.65
CA ILE A 274 12.58 -10.89 6.60
C ILE A 274 13.97 -10.74 6.02
N VAL A 275 14.76 -11.81 6.11
CA VAL A 275 16.08 -11.88 5.47
C VAL A 275 15.88 -12.20 3.99
N GLN A 276 16.36 -11.33 3.10
CA GLN A 276 16.28 -11.52 1.65
C GLN A 276 17.59 -12.11 1.12
N PRO A 277 17.53 -13.00 0.11
CA PRO A 277 18.73 -13.54 -0.50
C PRO A 277 19.40 -12.50 -1.42
N ASN A 278 20.68 -12.72 -1.72
CA ASN A 278 21.42 -11.94 -2.71
C ASN A 278 21.75 -12.78 -3.94
N THR A 279 21.85 -12.15 -5.11
CA THR A 279 22.38 -12.78 -6.33
C THR A 279 23.76 -12.22 -6.66
N ILE A 280 24.75 -13.08 -6.88
CA ILE A 280 26.15 -12.71 -7.12
C ILE A 280 26.58 -13.19 -8.51
N LEU A 281 27.14 -12.29 -9.32
CA LEU A 281 27.75 -12.64 -10.60
C LEU A 281 29.20 -13.09 -10.38
N GLU A 282 29.49 -14.35 -10.69
CA GLU A 282 30.85 -14.91 -10.64
C GLU A 282 31.67 -14.52 -11.89
N GLY A 283 33.00 -14.62 -11.79
CA GLY A 283 33.93 -14.24 -12.86
C GLY A 283 33.80 -15.07 -14.15
N ASP A 284 33.07 -16.19 -14.11
CA ASP A 284 32.78 -17.03 -15.28
C ASP A 284 31.41 -16.72 -15.94
N GLY A 285 30.71 -15.70 -15.45
CA GLY A 285 29.41 -15.27 -15.97
C GLY A 285 28.20 -15.99 -15.37
N ARG A 286 28.38 -16.90 -14.40
CA ARG A 286 27.27 -17.55 -13.69
C ARG A 286 26.73 -16.64 -12.58
N VAL A 287 25.41 -16.69 -12.37
CA VAL A 287 24.74 -16.01 -11.26
C VAL A 287 24.41 -17.03 -10.19
N VAL A 288 24.90 -16.80 -8.97
CA VAL A 288 24.69 -17.67 -7.81
C VAL A 288 23.75 -17.00 -6.81
N LEU A 289 22.79 -17.77 -6.28
CA LEU A 289 21.92 -17.33 -5.20
C LEU A 289 22.61 -17.59 -3.85
N LYS A 290 22.86 -16.52 -3.11
CA LYS A 290 23.37 -16.56 -1.75
C LYS A 290 22.20 -16.44 -0.78
N LEU A 291 21.99 -17.50 0.01
CA LEU A 291 21.01 -17.56 1.08
C LEU A 291 21.67 -17.20 2.41
N TYR A 292 20.83 -16.79 3.34
CA TYR A 292 21.18 -16.33 4.68
C TYR A 292 20.18 -16.93 5.66
N ASP A 293 20.60 -17.18 6.88
CA ASP A 293 19.73 -17.71 7.93
C ASP A 293 18.76 -16.62 8.41
N ALA A 294 17.59 -17.03 8.90
CA ALA A 294 16.58 -16.12 9.44
C ALA A 294 17.00 -15.62 10.84
N SER A 295 18.04 -14.80 10.91
CA SER A 295 18.59 -14.25 12.15
C SER A 295 18.91 -12.75 12.04
N ASP A 296 19.03 -12.09 13.20
CA ASP A 296 19.42 -10.68 13.30
C ASP A 296 20.87 -10.43 12.84
N GLU A 297 21.73 -11.43 12.86
CA GLU A 297 23.10 -11.31 12.34
C GLU A 297 23.10 -11.37 10.82
N ASP A 298 22.35 -12.31 10.26
CA ASP A 298 22.34 -12.60 8.83
C ASP A 298 21.53 -11.60 8.01
N ILE A 299 20.61 -10.85 8.63
CA ILE A 299 19.98 -9.70 7.98
C ILE A 299 20.96 -8.55 7.67
N ILE A 300 22.14 -8.54 8.31
CA ILE A 300 23.16 -7.50 8.13
C ILE A 300 24.19 -7.89 7.06
N GLN A 301 24.33 -9.19 6.74
CA GLN A 301 25.35 -9.74 5.83
C GLN A 301 25.00 -9.65 4.33
#